data_AF-A0A2E6CHJ4-F1
#
_entry.id   AF-A0A2E6CHJ4-F1
#
_cell.length_a   1.000
_cell.length_b   1.000
_cell.length_c   1.000
_cell.angle_alpha   90.00
_cell.angle_beta   90.00
_cell.angle_gamma   90.00
#
_symmetry.space_group_name_H-M   'P 1'
#
loop_
_entity.id
_entity.type
_entity.pdbx_description
1 polymer ?
#
loop_
_entity_poly.entity_id
_entity_poly.type
_entity_poly.pdbx_seq_one_letter_code
_entity_poly.pdbx_strand_id
1 'polypeptide(L)'
;MSAEEAYEKGIKDAENIASAAGPIEKDPTEKRMYVRTQNFGSSEEEMRFLQRNGVRHKAAIFPFHEGIGWKIDDLERERERHEHYGMTLDMSSLPIYERFPNIIYHGKSPERD
;
A
#
# COMPACT_ATOMS: atom_id res chain seq x y z
N MET A 1 0.51 -12.12 -35.03
CA MET A 1 0.44 -11.55 -33.68
C MET A 1 1.27 -12.42 -32.76
N SER A 2 2.26 -11.83 -32.10
CA SER A 2 3.03 -12.51 -31.05
C SER A 2 2.20 -12.66 -29.76
N ALA A 3 2.65 -13.53 -28.84
CA ALA A 3 2.00 -13.68 -27.54
C ALA A 3 2.01 -12.38 -26.73
N GLU A 4 3.08 -11.59 -26.88
CA GLU A 4 3.28 -10.30 -26.20
C GLU A 4 2.31 -9.23 -26.76
N GLU A 5 2.12 -9.19 -28.09
CA GLU A 5 1.14 -8.31 -28.73
C GLU A 5 -0.31 -8.67 -28.35
N ALA A 6 -0.60 -9.96 -28.16
CA ALA A 6 -1.91 -10.41 -27.71
C ALA A 6 -2.18 -10.05 -26.25
N TYR A 7 -1.15 -10.14 -25.40
CA TYR A 7 -1.23 -9.76 -23.98
C TYR A 7 -1.50 -8.26 -23.81
N GLU A 8 -0.68 -7.41 -24.45
CA GLU A 8 -0.84 -5.95 -24.40
C GLU A 8 -2.19 -5.48 -24.94
N LYS A 9 -2.65 -6.10 -26.03
CA LYS A 9 -3.99 -5.84 -26.57
C LYS A 9 -5.08 -6.21 -25.55
N GLY A 10 -4.94 -7.35 -24.89
CA GLY A 10 -5.87 -7.80 -23.85
C GLY A 10 -5.95 -6.84 -22.66
N ILE A 11 -4.81 -6.30 -22.21
CA ILE A 11 -4.77 -5.26 -21.16
C ILE A 11 -5.50 -4.00 -21.63
N LYS A 12 -5.19 -3.51 -22.82
CA LYS A 12 -5.78 -2.29 -23.37
C LYS A 12 -7.31 -2.42 -23.55
N ASP A 13 -7.77 -3.57 -24.04
CA ASP A 13 -9.19 -3.85 -24.21
C ASP A 13 -9.90 -3.92 -22.84
N ALA A 14 -9.28 -4.55 -21.84
CA ALA A 14 -9.82 -4.59 -20.48
C ALA A 14 -9.87 -3.21 -19.82
N GLU A 15 -8.85 -2.36 -20.01
CA GLU A 15 -8.83 -0.99 -19.49
C GLU A 15 -9.90 -0.10 -20.13
N ASN A 16 -10.15 -0.28 -21.43
CA ASN A 16 -11.23 0.41 -22.14
C ASN A 16 -12.61 -0.02 -21.59
N ILE A 17 -12.82 -1.32 -21.36
CA ILE A 17 -14.06 -1.84 -20.78
C ILE A 17 -14.26 -1.31 -19.35
N ALA A 18 -13.21 -1.36 -18.52
CA ALA A 18 -13.27 -0.87 -17.14
C ALA A 18 -13.54 0.65 -17.07
N SER A 19 -12.94 1.43 -17.97
CA SER A 19 -13.18 2.88 -18.06
C SER A 19 -14.60 3.19 -18.55
N ALA A 20 -15.15 2.36 -19.45
CA ALA A 20 -16.51 2.50 -19.98
C ALA A 20 -17.60 2.04 -19.01
N ALA A 21 -17.30 1.17 -18.04
CA ALA A 21 -18.26 0.63 -17.09
C ALA A 21 -18.87 1.69 -16.16
N GLY A 22 -18.30 2.90 -16.12
CA GLY A 22 -18.78 4.00 -15.29
C GLY A 22 -18.66 3.70 -13.79
N PRO A 23 -18.95 4.69 -12.93
CA PRO A 23 -19.04 4.44 -11.51
C PRO A 23 -20.27 3.55 -11.23
N ILE A 24 -20.04 2.33 -10.77
CA ILE A 24 -21.12 1.51 -10.17
C ILE A 24 -21.63 2.28 -8.96
N GLU A 25 -22.93 2.60 -8.92
CA GLU A 25 -23.55 3.15 -7.71
C GLU A 25 -23.37 2.15 -6.58
N LYS A 26 -22.65 2.59 -5.54
CA LYS A 26 -22.29 1.75 -4.41
C LYS A 26 -23.36 1.95 -3.35
N ASP A 27 -23.99 0.86 -2.91
CA ASP A 27 -24.82 0.92 -1.72
C ASP A 27 -23.91 1.25 -0.52
N PRO A 28 -24.11 2.40 0.17
CA PRO A 28 -23.30 2.80 1.32
C PRO A 28 -23.45 1.85 2.51
N THR A 29 -24.45 0.95 2.49
CA THR A 29 -24.70 -0.05 3.54
C THR A 29 -24.05 -1.42 3.26
N GLU A 30 -23.51 -1.62 2.06
CA GLU A 30 -22.85 -2.88 1.70
C GLU A 30 -21.54 -3.03 2.48
N LYS A 31 -21.52 -4.00 3.42
CA LYS A 31 -20.32 -4.35 4.19
C LYS A 31 -19.25 -4.94 3.27
N ARG A 32 -18.34 -4.10 2.81
CA ARG A 32 -17.16 -4.50 2.04
C ARG A 32 -16.18 -5.25 2.94
N MET A 33 -15.47 -6.22 2.36
CA MET A 33 -14.31 -6.80 3.02
C MET A 33 -13.25 -5.72 3.26
N TYR A 34 -12.68 -5.70 4.46
CA TYR A 34 -11.57 -4.83 4.81
C TYR A 34 -10.27 -5.41 4.22
N VAL A 35 -9.98 -5.05 2.96
CA VAL A 35 -8.80 -5.54 2.24
C VAL A 35 -7.66 -4.54 2.37
N ARG A 36 -6.50 -5.04 2.78
CA ARG A 36 -5.27 -4.27 2.96
C ARG A 36 -4.05 -4.99 2.43
N THR A 37 -3.00 -4.24 2.12
CA THR A 37 -1.69 -4.80 1.76
C THR A 37 -0.60 -4.35 2.72
N GLN A 38 0.25 -5.30 3.15
CA GLN A 38 1.37 -5.04 4.04
C GLN A 38 2.63 -4.61 3.28
N ASN A 39 2.83 -5.11 2.06
CA ASN A 39 3.97 -4.71 1.24
C ASN A 39 3.56 -4.64 -0.23
N PHE A 40 3.76 -3.47 -0.81
CA PHE A 40 3.53 -3.17 -2.22
C PHE A 40 4.26 -1.85 -2.51
N GLY A 41 4.66 -1.63 -3.75
CA GLY A 41 5.26 -0.35 -4.11
C GLY A 41 4.27 0.81 -3.97
N SER A 42 4.75 2.00 -4.26
CA SER A 42 4.00 3.24 -4.06
C SER A 42 4.23 4.23 -5.20
N SER A 43 4.59 3.70 -6.38
CA SER A 43 4.47 4.46 -7.63
C SER A 43 3.01 4.77 -7.91
N GLU A 44 2.75 5.78 -8.75
CA GLU A 44 1.40 6.16 -9.13
C GLU A 44 0.63 4.98 -9.77
N GLU A 45 1.28 4.24 -10.67
CA GLU A 45 0.71 3.07 -11.35
C GLU A 45 0.28 2.00 -10.35
N GLU A 46 1.13 1.71 -9.37
CA GLU A 46 0.86 0.73 -8.31
C GLU A 46 -0.29 1.17 -7.40
N MET A 47 -0.34 2.45 -7.03
CA MET A 47 -1.41 3.00 -6.20
C MET A 47 -2.76 2.96 -6.93
N ARG A 48 -2.77 3.30 -8.22
CA ARG A 48 -3.96 3.18 -9.08
C ARG A 48 -4.38 1.72 -9.26
N PHE A 49 -3.43 0.81 -9.42
CA PHE A 49 -3.70 -0.63 -9.48
C PHE A 49 -4.40 -1.12 -8.21
N LEU A 50 -3.86 -0.80 -7.03
CA LEU A 50 -4.48 -1.17 -5.75
C LEU A 50 -5.89 -0.59 -5.63
N GLN A 51 -6.07 0.66 -6.05
CA GLN A 51 -7.37 1.34 -5.99
C GLN A 51 -8.41 0.63 -6.89
N ARG A 52 -8.02 0.24 -8.11
CA ARG A 52 -8.86 -0.51 -9.06
C ARG A 52 -9.27 -1.87 -8.50
N ASN A 53 -8.37 -2.54 -7.78
CA ASN A 53 -8.62 -3.85 -7.15
C ASN A 53 -9.39 -3.77 -5.81
N GLY A 54 -9.91 -2.59 -5.45
CA GLY A 54 -10.71 -2.42 -4.24
C GLY A 54 -9.89 -2.38 -2.94
N VAL A 55 -8.56 -2.36 -3.02
CA VAL A 55 -7.70 -2.13 -1.84
C VAL A 55 -7.78 -0.65 -1.48
N ARG A 56 -7.98 -0.36 -0.19
CA ARG A 56 -8.08 1.01 0.35
C ARG A 56 -7.15 1.25 1.53
N HIS A 57 -6.52 0.20 2.04
CA HIS A 57 -5.67 0.24 3.21
C HIS A 57 -4.29 -0.34 2.88
N LYS A 58 -3.24 0.34 3.30
CA LYS A 58 -1.87 -0.03 2.95
C LYS A 58 -0.90 0.30 4.08
N ALA A 59 0.10 -0.56 4.27
CA ALA A 59 1.24 -0.19 5.09
C ALA A 59 2.17 0.79 4.35
N ALA A 60 2.62 1.82 5.05
CA ALA A 60 3.65 2.73 4.56
C ALA A 60 5.03 2.37 5.13
N ILE A 61 6.05 2.67 4.33
CA ILE A 61 7.44 2.71 4.79
C ILE A 61 7.73 4.18 5.08
N PHE A 62 7.85 4.52 6.36
CA PHE A 62 8.12 5.89 6.77
C PHE A 62 9.62 6.17 6.80
N PRO A 63 10.08 7.34 6.31
CA PRO A 63 11.49 7.73 6.40
C PRO A 63 11.98 7.72 7.85
N PHE A 64 13.00 6.91 8.11
CA PHE A 64 13.67 6.85 9.40
C PHE A 64 15.01 7.57 9.35
N HIS A 65 15.24 8.46 10.32
CA HIS A 65 16.48 9.24 10.46
C HIS A 65 17.32 8.67 11.60
N GLU A 66 18.55 8.27 11.30
CA GLU A 66 19.47 7.75 12.32
C GLU A 66 19.74 8.80 13.41
N GLY A 67 19.70 8.37 14.69
CA GLY A 67 19.89 9.24 15.85
C GLY A 67 18.71 10.17 16.20
N ILE A 68 17.71 10.33 15.32
CA ILE A 68 16.55 11.22 15.52
C ILE A 68 15.25 10.43 15.62
N GLY A 69 15.09 9.38 14.80
CA GLY A 69 13.86 8.62 14.69
C GLY A 69 12.99 9.05 13.51
N TRP A 70 11.68 9.03 13.70
CA TRP A 70 10.71 9.53 12.73
C TRP A 70 10.38 10.99 13.00
N LYS A 71 10.29 11.79 11.93
CA LYS A 71 9.85 13.19 11.99
C LYS A 71 8.39 13.27 11.59
N ILE A 72 7.60 14.03 12.33
CA ILE A 72 6.16 14.20 12.07
C ILE A 72 5.92 14.67 10.64
N ASP A 73 6.65 15.67 10.16
CA ASP A 73 6.52 16.21 8.81
C ASP A 73 6.69 15.14 7.71
N ASP A 74 7.62 14.19 7.90
CA ASP A 74 7.82 13.09 6.95
C ASP A 74 6.66 12.07 7.01
N LEU A 75 6.10 11.84 8.20
CA LEU A 75 4.92 10.98 8.37
C LEU A 75 3.70 11.60 7.69
N GLU A 76 3.49 12.90 7.85
CA GLU A 76 2.37 13.63 7.26
C GLU A 76 2.48 13.70 5.74
N ARG A 77 3.68 13.97 5.20
CA ARG A 77 3.91 13.94 3.75
C ARG A 77 3.56 12.58 3.14
N GLU A 78 3.97 11.48 3.79
CA GLU A 78 3.63 10.15 3.30
C GLU A 78 2.14 9.84 3.43
N ARG A 79 1.48 10.28 4.52
CA ARG A 79 0.02 10.19 4.69
C ARG A 79 -0.71 10.88 3.55
N GLU A 80 -0.42 12.16 3.33
CA GLU A 80 -1.08 13.00 2.31
C GLU A 80 -0.88 12.43 0.91
N ARG A 81 0.32 11.95 0.60
CA ARG A 81 0.62 11.29 -0.68
C ARG A 81 -0.26 10.06 -0.93
N HIS A 82 -0.50 9.23 0.08
CA HIS A 82 -1.35 8.04 -0.08
C HIS A 82 -2.84 8.39 -0.08
N GLU A 83 -3.26 9.36 0.75
CA GLU A 83 -4.62 9.88 0.79
C GLU A 83 -5.04 10.51 -0.54
N HIS A 84 -4.12 11.13 -1.27
CA HIS A 84 -4.36 11.64 -2.63
C HIS A 84 -4.89 10.56 -3.59
N TYR A 85 -4.49 9.30 -3.41
CA TYR A 85 -4.97 8.16 -4.20
C TYR A 85 -6.18 7.45 -3.58
N GLY A 86 -6.77 8.01 -2.52
CA GLY A 86 -7.88 7.42 -1.77
C GLY A 86 -7.46 6.20 -0.96
N MET A 87 -6.20 6.16 -0.51
CA MET A 87 -5.69 5.13 0.41
C MET A 87 -5.59 5.66 1.82
N THR A 88 -5.83 4.78 2.79
CA THR A 88 -5.59 5.04 4.22
C THR A 88 -4.39 4.24 4.68
N LEU A 89 -3.46 4.89 5.38
CA LEU A 89 -2.32 4.23 6.01
C LEU A 89 -2.72 3.76 7.41
N ASP A 90 -2.98 2.46 7.56
CA ASP A 90 -3.39 1.83 8.83
C ASP A 90 -2.25 1.04 9.50
N MET A 91 -1.09 0.94 8.84
CA MET A 91 0.06 0.16 9.28
C MET A 91 1.38 0.86 8.91
N SER A 92 2.42 0.65 9.71
CA SER A 92 3.79 1.02 9.40
C SER A 92 4.64 -0.22 9.16
N SER A 93 5.33 -0.29 8.04
CA SER A 93 6.41 -1.25 7.83
C SER A 93 7.66 -0.74 8.55
N LEU A 94 8.02 -1.41 9.64
CA LEU A 94 9.21 -1.06 10.41
C LEU A 94 10.44 -1.72 9.77
N PRO A 95 11.57 -1.01 9.62
CA PRO A 95 12.81 -1.56 9.06
C PRO A 95 13.53 -2.43 10.10
N ILE A 96 12.88 -3.50 10.54
CA ILE A 96 13.31 -4.29 11.70
C ILE A 96 14.66 -4.95 11.44
N TYR A 97 14.86 -5.58 10.29
CA TYR A 97 16.12 -6.27 9.99
C TYR A 97 17.29 -5.34 9.68
N GLU A 98 17.01 -4.11 9.27
CA GLU A 98 18.04 -3.15 8.82
C GLU A 98 18.45 -2.19 9.94
N ARG A 99 17.48 -1.74 10.75
CA ARG A 99 17.70 -0.66 11.73
C ARG A 99 17.33 -1.04 13.15
N PHE A 100 16.55 -2.11 13.34
CA PHE A 100 16.06 -2.53 14.66
C PHE A 100 16.11 -4.03 14.90
N PRO A 101 17.27 -4.70 14.74
CA PRO A 101 17.35 -6.16 14.83
C PRO A 101 16.85 -6.70 16.18
N ASN A 102 16.93 -5.87 17.22
CA ASN A 102 16.56 -6.19 18.59
C ASN A 102 15.04 -6.31 18.82
N ILE A 103 14.18 -5.80 17.93
CA ILE A 103 12.72 -5.78 18.15
C ILE A 103 12.09 -7.17 18.04
N ILE A 104 12.60 -8.07 17.20
CA ILE A 104 12.06 -9.44 17.05
C ILE A 104 12.79 -10.45 17.95
N TYR A 105 14.08 -10.25 18.22
CA TYR A 105 14.91 -11.23 18.93
C TYR A 105 14.75 -11.20 20.47
N HIS A 106 14.23 -10.13 21.07
CA HIS A 106 14.09 -10.02 22.53
C HIS A 106 12.70 -10.33 23.09
N GLY A 107 11.90 -11.16 22.39
CA GLY A 107 10.72 -11.80 22.99
C GLY A 107 11.04 -12.59 24.28
N LYS A 108 12.32 -12.90 24.50
CA LYS A 108 12.91 -13.14 25.82
C LYS A 108 14.23 -12.36 25.92
N SER A 109 14.35 -11.49 26.92
CA SER A 109 15.68 -11.00 27.33
C SER A 109 16.38 -12.14 28.09
N PRO A 110 17.63 -12.50 27.75
CA PRO A 110 18.42 -13.46 28.54
C PRO A 110 18.63 -13.02 30.00
N GLU A 111 18.57 -11.71 30.25
CA GLU A 111 18.73 -11.10 31.58
C GLU A 111 17.46 -11.16 32.43
N ARG A 112 16.37 -11.70 31.87
CA ARG A 112 15.07 -11.83 32.52
C ARG A 112 14.69 -13.31 32.67
N ASP A 113 15.61 -14.08 33.24
CA ASP A 113 15.38 -15.35 33.95
C ASP A 113 16.30 -15.41 35.19
#